data_AF-A0A354GEH8-F1
#
_entry.id   AF-A0A354GEH8-F1
#
_cell.length_a   1.000
_cell.length_b   1.000
_cell.length_c   1.000
_cell.angle_alpha   90.00
_cell.angle_beta   90.00
_cell.angle_gamma   90.00
#
_symmetry.space_group_name_H-M   'P 1'
#
loop_
_entity.id
_entity.type
_entity.pdbx_description
1 polymer ?
#
loop_
_entity_poly.entity_id
_entity_poly.type
_entity_poly.pdbx_seq_one_letter_code
_entity_poly.pdbx_strand_id
1 'polypeptide(L)'
;MSTGLPRVEVSINPNNIGNTLQTEDDIAAMVLTGVSVSGKIQQGEPTLLISLADAESKGITEIGSNSYAYSQIQHFYNEAVDGAKLWVMLVASSVTMEDMVDKDNNHAKALLANANPPIKLLAISRKASGTVTLANGLDADVDKAIIKAQELAEYFLPEYKECSIIVDAKNFNGKHSDLKDYNATTNAPYVTAFIGSVGGSKNAAVGLYLGRLAKDPVQRNPAHVKTGSLAIEGASFTSGLPIAETDFLDAIHNKGFAFFRTITGKAGYYFSDAQTCAQTNTDLNSITLVRVITKARLLAYKVFVEEILEEIPVNENGQLPQVLVKAWEAKIETAITQQMIA
;
A
#
# COMPACT_ATOMS: atom_id res chain seq x y z
N MET A 1 -16.87 -18.77 57.87
CA MET A 1 -17.47 -18.10 56.71
C MET A 1 -17.78 -16.67 57.11
N SER A 2 -17.02 -15.70 56.61
CA SER A 2 -17.28 -14.27 56.89
C SER A 2 -18.29 -13.77 55.86
N THR A 3 -19.52 -13.49 56.31
CA THR A 3 -20.54 -12.78 55.52
C THR A 3 -20.23 -11.28 55.59
N GLY A 4 -19.41 -10.81 54.66
CA GLY A 4 -19.11 -9.39 54.48
C GLY A 4 -20.29 -8.62 53.88
N LEU A 5 -20.38 -7.33 54.20
CA LEU A 5 -21.39 -6.40 53.69
C LEU A 5 -21.35 -6.31 52.14
N PRO A 6 -22.49 -6.03 51.48
CA PRO A 6 -22.54 -5.84 50.03
C PRO A 6 -21.57 -4.74 49.61
N ARG A 7 -20.65 -5.06 48.69
CA ARG A 7 -19.72 -4.11 48.07
C ARG A 7 -19.60 -4.39 46.58
N VAL A 8 -19.32 -3.35 45.81
CA VAL A 8 -18.92 -3.48 44.41
C VAL A 8 -17.41 -3.70 44.38
N GLU A 9 -16.97 -4.78 43.76
CA GLU A 9 -15.56 -5.15 43.61
C GLU A 9 -15.22 -5.10 42.13
N VAL A 10 -14.35 -4.17 41.73
CA VAL A 10 -13.86 -4.02 40.35
C VAL A 10 -12.46 -4.62 40.30
N SER A 11 -12.34 -5.81 39.72
CA SER A 11 -11.07 -6.50 39.52
C SER A 11 -10.46 -6.12 38.16
N ILE A 12 -9.18 -5.71 38.16
CA ILE A 12 -8.40 -5.52 36.93
C ILE A 12 -7.77 -6.88 36.58
N ASN A 13 -8.15 -7.44 35.42
CA ASN A 13 -7.54 -8.64 34.87
C ASN A 13 -6.38 -8.23 33.93
N PRO A 14 -5.11 -8.58 34.24
CA PRO A 14 -3.97 -8.21 33.39
C PRO A 14 -3.87 -9.02 32.09
N ASN A 15 -4.60 -10.14 31.97
CA ASN A 15 -4.36 -11.15 30.92
C ASN A 15 -5.46 -11.24 29.86
N ASN A 16 -6.38 -10.26 29.79
CA ASN A 16 -7.41 -10.26 28.75
C ASN A 16 -7.90 -8.83 28.47
N ILE A 17 -6.99 -7.96 28.05
CA ILE A 17 -7.23 -6.52 27.81
C ILE A 17 -8.16 -6.28 26.61
N GLY A 18 -8.71 -7.33 25.99
CA GLY A 18 -9.51 -7.19 24.78
C GLY A 18 -8.70 -6.48 23.71
N ASN A 19 -7.43 -6.89 23.54
CA ASN A 19 -6.62 -6.42 22.42
C ASN A 19 -7.49 -6.61 21.17
N THR A 20 -7.74 -5.50 20.47
CA THR A 20 -8.28 -5.54 19.13
C THR A 20 -7.47 -6.57 18.36
N LEU A 21 -8.17 -7.46 17.62
CA LEU A 21 -7.51 -8.42 16.73
C LEU A 21 -6.40 -7.66 15.98
N GLN A 22 -5.15 -8.12 16.13
CA GLN A 22 -4.04 -7.51 15.43
C GLN A 22 -4.27 -7.78 13.94
N THR A 23 -4.76 -6.77 13.24
CA THR A 23 -5.02 -6.86 11.80
C THR A 23 -3.70 -6.69 11.08
N GLU A 24 -3.36 -7.65 10.22
CA GLU A 24 -2.09 -7.69 9.48
C GLU A 24 -2.21 -6.93 8.15
N ASP A 25 -3.03 -5.87 8.12
CA ASP A 25 -3.33 -5.10 6.91
C ASP A 25 -2.32 -3.97 6.64
N ASP A 26 -1.44 -3.71 7.61
CA ASP A 26 -0.42 -2.67 7.61
C ASP A 26 0.91 -3.13 7.02
N ILE A 27 1.04 -4.43 6.70
CA ILE A 27 2.28 -5.01 6.19
C ILE A 27 2.56 -4.47 4.79
N ALA A 28 3.54 -3.57 4.74
CA ALA A 28 3.95 -2.87 3.55
C ALA A 28 5.29 -3.39 3.04
N ALA A 29 5.55 -3.17 1.76
CA ALA A 29 6.83 -3.44 1.15
C ALA A 29 7.28 -2.33 0.19
N MET A 30 8.58 -2.22 -0.01
CA MET A 30 9.19 -1.34 -1.00
C MET A 30 10.28 -2.05 -1.80
N VAL A 31 10.28 -1.84 -3.11
CA VAL A 31 11.43 -2.15 -3.98
C VAL A 31 12.06 -0.84 -4.43
N LEU A 32 13.31 -0.61 -4.01
CA LEU A 32 13.98 0.69 -4.17
C LEU A 32 15.35 0.53 -4.84
N THR A 33 15.77 1.54 -5.60
CA THR A 33 17.16 1.62 -6.04
C THR A 33 18.10 1.80 -4.85
N GLY A 34 19.09 0.93 -4.74
CA GLY A 34 20.14 1.02 -3.72
C GLY A 34 21.32 0.12 -4.08
N VAL A 35 22.28 0.00 -3.17
CA VAL A 35 23.47 -0.86 -3.30
C VAL A 35 23.63 -1.73 -2.06
N SER A 36 24.25 -2.89 -2.24
CA SER A 36 24.63 -3.77 -1.14
C SER A 36 25.63 -3.07 -0.21
N VAL A 37 25.48 -3.32 1.10
CA VAL A 37 26.43 -2.89 2.13
C VAL A 37 27.00 -4.15 2.77
N SER A 38 28.31 -4.32 2.71
CA SER A 38 28.98 -5.53 3.23
C SER A 38 28.59 -5.81 4.68
N GLY A 39 28.16 -7.06 4.96
CA GLY A 39 27.73 -7.49 6.29
C GLY A 39 26.37 -6.93 6.76
N LYS A 40 25.66 -6.18 5.90
CA LYS A 40 24.34 -5.62 6.20
C LYS A 40 23.37 -5.94 5.04
N ILE A 41 22.53 -4.99 4.62
CA ILE A 41 21.59 -5.19 3.52
C ILE A 41 22.28 -5.57 2.20
N GLN A 42 21.74 -6.56 1.50
CA GLN A 42 22.18 -6.99 0.17
C GLN A 42 21.09 -6.71 -0.87
N GLN A 43 21.48 -6.37 -2.10
CA GLN A 43 20.56 -6.28 -3.22
C GLN A 43 19.88 -7.62 -3.49
N GLY A 44 18.60 -7.59 -3.88
CA GLY A 44 17.82 -8.78 -4.20
C GLY A 44 17.33 -9.57 -2.98
N GLU A 45 17.71 -9.18 -1.76
CA GLU A 45 17.33 -9.89 -0.54
C GLU A 45 16.25 -9.11 0.24
N PRO A 46 15.09 -9.73 0.54
CA PRO A 46 14.08 -9.16 1.43
C PRO A 46 14.64 -8.82 2.81
N THR A 47 14.46 -7.59 3.25
CA THR A 47 14.88 -7.13 4.58
C THR A 47 13.69 -6.49 5.31
N LEU A 48 13.24 -7.07 6.41
CA LEU A 48 12.21 -6.46 7.26
C LEU A 48 12.80 -5.29 8.05
N LEU A 49 12.10 -4.16 8.07
CA LEU A 49 12.37 -2.98 8.88
C LEU A 49 11.18 -2.71 9.80
N ILE A 50 11.48 -2.19 10.99
CA ILE A 50 10.45 -1.76 11.97
C ILE A 50 10.55 -0.28 12.36
N SER A 51 11.63 0.40 11.98
CA SER A 51 11.82 1.83 12.21
C SER A 51 12.90 2.39 11.28
N LEU A 52 13.02 3.72 11.25
CA LEU A 52 14.11 4.36 10.52
C LEU A 52 15.49 4.01 11.10
N ALA A 53 15.61 3.95 12.44
CA ALA A 53 16.85 3.57 13.12
C ALA A 53 17.28 2.12 12.79
N ASP A 54 16.31 1.21 12.62
CA ASP A 54 16.58 -0.16 12.17
C ASP A 54 17.15 -0.17 10.74
N ALA A 55 16.60 0.66 9.85
CA ALA A 55 17.12 0.85 8.49
C ALA A 55 18.59 1.32 8.47
N GLU A 56 18.93 2.29 9.32
CA GLU A 56 20.31 2.79 9.49
C GLU A 56 21.25 1.70 10.00
N SER A 57 20.79 0.92 11.00
CA SER A 57 21.56 -0.20 11.53
C SER A 57 21.91 -1.21 10.43
N LYS A 58 21.00 -1.40 9.47
CA LYS A 58 21.11 -2.26 8.29
C LYS A 58 21.81 -1.61 7.08
N GLY A 59 22.36 -0.40 7.25
CA GLY A 59 23.23 0.24 6.25
C GLY A 59 22.49 1.09 5.22
N ILE A 60 21.22 1.40 5.46
CA ILE A 60 20.47 2.39 4.69
C ILE A 60 20.59 3.71 5.44
N THR A 61 21.51 4.58 5.02
CA THR A 61 21.82 5.84 5.71
C THR A 61 21.47 7.05 4.86
N GLU A 62 21.22 8.18 5.51
CA GLU A 62 20.88 9.47 4.88
C GLU A 62 21.92 9.94 3.85
N ILE A 63 23.19 9.65 4.11
CA ILE A 63 24.30 10.02 3.25
C ILE A 63 24.86 8.77 2.57
N GLY A 64 25.32 8.93 1.33
CA GLY A 64 25.99 7.89 0.56
C GLY A 64 25.12 7.25 -0.52
N SER A 65 25.50 6.05 -0.95
CA SER A 65 24.91 5.36 -2.09
C SER A 65 23.44 4.95 -1.89
N ASN A 66 23.01 4.79 -0.63
CA ASN A 66 21.64 4.41 -0.25
C ASN A 66 20.77 5.58 0.23
N SER A 67 21.25 6.83 0.09
CA SER A 67 20.53 8.05 0.48
C SER A 67 19.12 8.16 -0.11
N TYR A 68 18.93 7.67 -1.34
CA TYR A 68 17.62 7.63 -1.99
C TYR A 68 16.67 6.62 -1.35
N ALA A 69 17.15 5.42 -1.06
CA ALA A 69 16.32 4.43 -0.36
C ALA A 69 15.98 4.92 1.05
N TYR A 70 16.95 5.54 1.73
CA TYR A 70 16.75 6.17 3.03
C TYR A 70 15.63 7.21 3.00
N SER A 71 15.61 8.13 2.03
CA SER A 71 14.57 9.16 2.00
C SER A 71 13.16 8.60 1.83
N GLN A 72 12.98 7.56 1.01
CA GLN A 72 11.67 6.89 0.86
C GLN A 72 11.25 6.13 2.12
N ILE A 73 12.19 5.52 2.84
CA ILE A 73 11.92 4.83 4.10
C ILE A 73 11.62 5.83 5.22
N GLN A 74 12.35 6.95 5.28
CA GLN A 74 12.06 8.07 6.17
C GLN A 74 10.67 8.62 5.90
N HIS A 75 10.31 8.83 4.63
CA HIS A 75 8.96 9.22 4.23
C HIS A 75 7.87 8.26 4.72
N PHE A 76 8.14 6.95 4.72
CA PHE A 76 7.21 5.97 5.29
C PHE A 76 7.07 6.14 6.80
N TYR A 77 8.17 6.12 7.56
CA TYR A 77 8.13 6.20 9.03
C TYR A 77 7.81 7.60 9.58
N ASN A 78 7.84 8.64 8.76
CA ASN A 78 7.31 9.96 9.13
C ASN A 78 5.77 9.97 9.17
N GLU A 79 5.13 9.09 8.41
CA GLU A 79 3.67 9.00 8.36
C GLU A 79 3.16 7.80 9.16
N ALA A 80 3.75 6.63 8.93
CA ALA A 80 3.54 5.42 9.73
C ALA A 80 4.18 5.58 11.11
N VAL A 81 3.70 4.80 12.09
CA VAL A 81 4.30 4.80 13.43
C VAL A 81 5.53 3.90 13.46
N ASP A 82 6.51 4.21 14.30
CA ASP A 82 7.58 3.26 14.63
C ASP A 82 6.97 1.95 15.15
N GLY A 83 7.46 0.83 14.64
CA GLY A 83 6.88 -0.50 14.84
C GLY A 83 6.10 -1.02 13.63
N ALA A 84 5.75 -0.17 12.67
CA ALA A 84 5.14 -0.61 11.41
C ALA A 84 6.11 -1.49 10.60
N LYS A 85 5.63 -2.66 10.17
CA LYS A 85 6.42 -3.65 9.43
C LYS A 85 6.57 -3.22 7.97
N LEU A 86 7.80 -2.94 7.55
CA LEU A 86 8.14 -2.58 6.19
C LEU A 86 9.17 -3.56 5.62
N TRP A 87 8.81 -4.35 4.63
CA TRP A 87 9.77 -5.17 3.90
C TRP A 87 10.44 -4.36 2.80
N VAL A 88 11.76 -4.30 2.77
CA VAL A 88 12.52 -3.58 1.74
C VAL A 88 13.39 -4.54 0.95
N MET A 89 13.40 -4.37 -0.37
CA MET A 89 14.38 -4.97 -1.25
C MET A 89 15.10 -3.87 -2.03
N LEU A 90 16.43 -3.87 -1.96
CA LEU A 90 17.24 -2.99 -2.80
C LEU A 90 17.53 -3.67 -4.13
N VAL A 91 17.44 -2.91 -5.21
CA VAL A 91 17.80 -3.35 -6.57
C VAL A 91 18.81 -2.40 -7.19
N ALA A 92 19.60 -2.92 -8.13
CA ALA A 92 20.59 -2.12 -8.84
C ALA A 92 19.93 -1.02 -9.68
N SER A 93 20.65 0.08 -9.91
CA SER A 93 20.16 1.20 -10.72
C SER A 93 19.88 0.85 -12.18
N SER A 94 20.34 -0.31 -12.66
CA SER A 94 20.04 -0.83 -13.99
C SER A 94 18.64 -1.44 -14.10
N VAL A 95 18.09 -1.98 -13.01
CA VAL A 95 16.77 -2.65 -12.97
C VAL A 95 15.67 -1.62 -13.19
N THR A 96 14.85 -1.79 -14.22
CA THR A 96 13.71 -0.89 -14.53
C THR A 96 12.57 -1.11 -13.54
N MET A 97 11.66 -0.14 -13.42
CA MET A 97 10.45 -0.33 -12.62
C MET A 97 9.58 -1.43 -13.22
N GLU A 98 9.54 -1.55 -14.56
CA GLU A 98 8.94 -2.71 -15.24
C GLU A 98 9.53 -4.03 -14.71
N ASP A 99 10.85 -4.16 -14.68
CA ASP A 99 11.52 -5.37 -14.21
C ASP A 99 11.26 -5.63 -12.71
N MET A 100 11.18 -4.57 -11.89
CA MET A 100 10.93 -4.67 -10.44
C MET A 100 9.61 -5.38 -10.12
N VAL A 101 8.58 -5.19 -10.95
CA VAL A 101 7.24 -5.77 -10.77
C VAL A 101 6.89 -6.84 -11.80
N ASP A 102 7.83 -7.29 -12.63
CA ASP A 102 7.54 -8.40 -13.52
C ASP A 102 7.37 -9.69 -12.71
N LYS A 103 6.23 -10.38 -12.91
CA LYS A 103 5.92 -11.69 -12.30
C LYS A 103 6.87 -12.81 -12.72
N ASP A 104 7.66 -12.60 -13.77
CA ASP A 104 8.64 -13.56 -14.25
C ASP A 104 10.04 -13.28 -13.66
N ASN A 105 10.24 -12.14 -12.99
CA ASN A 105 11.46 -11.77 -12.28
C ASN A 105 11.34 -11.97 -10.76
N ASN A 106 12.45 -12.29 -10.10
CA ASN A 106 12.52 -12.45 -8.65
C ASN A 106 12.91 -11.13 -7.95
N HIS A 107 12.05 -10.11 -8.09
CA HIS A 107 12.14 -8.85 -7.36
C HIS A 107 10.93 -8.71 -6.41
N ALA A 108 9.95 -7.88 -6.75
CA ALA A 108 8.72 -7.75 -5.95
C ALA A 108 8.04 -9.11 -5.71
N LYS A 109 8.03 -10.00 -6.71
CA LYS A 109 7.51 -11.37 -6.56
C LYS A 109 8.16 -12.13 -5.39
N ALA A 110 9.48 -12.02 -5.22
CA ALA A 110 10.18 -12.73 -4.15
C ALA A 110 9.78 -12.19 -2.76
N LEU A 111 9.51 -10.89 -2.63
CA LEU A 111 8.93 -10.32 -1.42
C LEU A 111 7.53 -10.88 -1.15
N LEU A 112 6.64 -10.80 -2.15
CA LEU A 112 5.23 -11.19 -2.02
C LEU A 112 5.05 -12.69 -1.78
N ALA A 113 5.86 -13.54 -2.41
CA ALA A 113 5.76 -15.00 -2.29
C ALA A 113 6.19 -15.52 -0.91
N ASN A 114 7.25 -14.91 -0.33
CA ASN A 114 7.88 -15.39 0.90
C ASN A 114 7.37 -14.71 2.17
N ALA A 115 6.58 -13.64 2.05
CA ALA A 115 6.04 -12.94 3.20
C ALA A 115 4.96 -13.76 3.92
N ASN A 116 5.19 -14.02 5.20
CA ASN A 116 4.20 -14.55 6.12
C ASN A 116 4.22 -13.68 7.40
N PRO A 117 3.23 -12.82 7.63
CA PRO A 117 1.95 -12.73 6.90
C PRO A 117 2.09 -12.05 5.53
N PRO A 118 1.11 -12.23 4.61
CA PRO A 118 1.16 -11.65 3.27
C PRO A 118 1.27 -10.12 3.29
N ILE A 119 2.15 -9.58 2.44
CA ILE A 119 2.23 -8.14 2.19
C ILE A 119 0.95 -7.66 1.50
N LYS A 120 0.36 -6.56 1.99
CA LYS A 120 -0.88 -5.99 1.44
C LYS A 120 -0.67 -4.70 0.65
N LEU A 121 0.45 -4.03 0.87
CA LEU A 121 0.81 -2.80 0.17
C LEU A 121 2.24 -2.90 -0.34
N LEU A 122 2.46 -2.54 -1.60
CA LEU A 122 3.78 -2.50 -2.21
C LEU A 122 3.99 -1.13 -2.86
N ALA A 123 5.15 -0.52 -2.68
CA ALA A 123 5.57 0.62 -3.49
C ALA A 123 6.85 0.29 -4.25
N ILE A 124 6.93 0.74 -5.50
CA ILE A 124 8.15 0.64 -6.30
C ILE A 124 8.64 2.01 -6.67
N SER A 125 9.95 2.20 -6.64
CA SER A 125 10.53 3.48 -6.99
C SER A 125 11.99 3.34 -7.41
N ARG A 126 12.26 3.75 -8.65
CA ARG A 126 13.61 3.77 -9.21
C ARG A 126 14.17 5.18 -9.17
N LYS A 127 15.34 5.37 -8.55
CA LYS A 127 16.01 6.68 -8.50
C LYS A 127 16.13 7.28 -9.91
N ALA A 128 15.64 8.50 -10.09
CA ALA A 128 15.81 9.24 -11.33
C ALA A 128 17.31 9.52 -11.52
N SER A 129 17.83 9.19 -12.71
CA SER A 129 19.23 9.35 -13.04
C SER A 129 19.41 9.58 -14.54
N GLY A 130 20.27 10.52 -14.92
CA GLY A 130 20.58 10.81 -16.32
C GLY A 130 19.40 11.35 -17.11
N THR A 131 19.55 11.38 -18.44
CA THR A 131 18.47 11.74 -19.36
C THR A 131 17.51 10.57 -19.49
N VAL A 132 16.23 10.80 -19.20
CA VAL A 132 15.17 9.80 -19.34
C VAL A 132 14.43 9.97 -20.65
N THR A 133 14.01 8.85 -21.25
CA THR A 133 13.08 8.87 -22.37
C THR A 133 11.69 9.16 -21.84
N LEU A 134 11.10 10.27 -22.26
CA LEU A 134 9.75 10.61 -21.87
C LEU A 134 8.73 10.00 -22.83
N ALA A 135 7.67 9.43 -22.28
CA ALA A 135 6.46 9.04 -23.00
C ALA A 135 5.25 9.47 -22.17
N ASN A 136 4.21 10.00 -22.83
CA ASN A 136 3.00 10.49 -22.17
C ASN A 136 3.29 11.42 -20.97
N GLY A 137 4.24 12.34 -21.14
CA GLY A 137 4.62 13.32 -20.13
C GLY A 137 5.41 12.81 -18.93
N LEU A 138 5.71 11.51 -18.84
CA LEU A 138 6.44 10.86 -17.74
C LEU A 138 7.63 10.04 -18.27
N ASP A 139 8.44 9.47 -17.38
CA ASP A 139 9.39 8.43 -17.77
C ASP A 139 8.67 7.25 -18.44
N ALA A 140 9.13 6.84 -19.62
CA ALA A 140 8.49 5.80 -20.43
C ALA A 140 8.37 4.43 -19.72
N ASP A 141 9.19 4.20 -18.69
CA ASP A 141 9.14 3.02 -17.83
C ASP A 141 7.90 2.99 -16.92
N VAL A 142 7.30 4.15 -16.59
CA VAL A 142 6.12 4.24 -15.70
C VAL A 142 4.93 3.49 -16.28
N ASP A 143 4.61 3.73 -17.55
CA ASP A 143 3.46 3.09 -18.21
C ASP A 143 3.60 1.57 -18.29
N LYS A 144 4.83 1.09 -18.49
CA LYS A 144 5.12 -0.34 -18.53
C LYS A 144 5.05 -0.98 -17.16
N ALA A 145 5.61 -0.30 -16.15
CA ALA A 145 5.54 -0.74 -14.76
C ALA A 145 4.09 -0.85 -14.26
N ILE A 146 3.19 0.05 -14.66
CA ILE A 146 1.76 -0.05 -14.28
C ILE A 146 1.12 -1.33 -14.82
N ILE A 147 1.38 -1.67 -16.09
CA ILE A 147 0.85 -2.89 -16.71
C ILE A 147 1.40 -4.14 -16.00
N LYS A 148 2.71 -4.21 -15.79
CA LYS A 148 3.36 -5.34 -15.10
C LYS A 148 2.95 -5.46 -13.64
N ALA A 149 2.77 -4.35 -12.94
CA ALA A 149 2.26 -4.35 -11.57
C ALA A 149 0.86 -4.97 -11.49
N GLN A 150 -0.04 -4.64 -12.43
CA GLN A 150 -1.36 -5.24 -12.49
C GLN A 150 -1.27 -6.77 -12.69
N GLU A 151 -0.45 -7.22 -13.64
CA GLU A 151 -0.20 -8.66 -13.88
C GLU A 151 0.36 -9.38 -12.64
N LEU A 152 1.25 -8.71 -11.89
CA LEU A 152 1.82 -9.26 -10.66
C LEU A 152 0.78 -9.39 -9.55
N ALA A 153 -0.07 -8.38 -9.36
CA ALA A 153 -1.15 -8.45 -8.38
C ALA A 153 -2.13 -9.58 -8.73
N GLU A 154 -2.47 -9.73 -10.01
CA GLU A 154 -3.32 -10.79 -10.52
C GLU A 154 -2.71 -12.19 -10.36
N TYR A 155 -1.39 -12.31 -10.53
CA TYR A 155 -0.66 -13.56 -10.31
C TYR A 155 -0.85 -14.10 -8.89
N PHE A 156 -0.93 -13.23 -7.88
CA PHE A 156 -1.13 -13.62 -6.48
C PHE A 156 -2.60 -13.72 -6.05
N LEU A 157 -3.56 -13.35 -6.91
CA LEU A 157 -4.99 -13.46 -6.60
C LEU A 157 -5.39 -14.89 -6.22
N PRO A 158 -5.00 -15.97 -6.93
CA PRO A 158 -5.40 -17.33 -6.57
C PRO A 158 -4.91 -17.79 -5.19
N GLU A 159 -3.83 -17.19 -4.68
CA GLU A 159 -3.24 -17.49 -3.37
C GLU A 159 -3.79 -16.61 -2.23
N TYR A 160 -4.73 -15.69 -2.50
CA TYR A 160 -5.23 -14.70 -1.54
C TYR A 160 -4.13 -13.76 -0.98
N LYS A 161 -3.07 -13.57 -1.78
CA LYS A 161 -1.88 -12.75 -1.48
C LYS A 161 -1.80 -11.50 -2.34
N GLU A 162 -2.90 -11.12 -3.00
CA GLU A 162 -2.94 -9.88 -3.76
C GLU A 162 -2.61 -8.65 -2.88
N CYS A 163 -1.95 -7.68 -3.49
CA CYS A 163 -1.53 -6.44 -2.85
C CYS A 163 -1.87 -5.23 -3.74
N SER A 164 -2.05 -4.07 -3.11
CA SER A 164 -2.15 -2.81 -3.84
C SER A 164 -0.76 -2.24 -4.08
N ILE A 165 -0.46 -1.90 -5.34
CA ILE A 165 0.87 -1.52 -5.79
C ILE A 165 0.90 -0.04 -6.17
N ILE A 166 1.83 0.71 -5.59
CA ILE A 166 2.05 2.13 -5.85
C ILE A 166 3.27 2.25 -6.77
N VAL A 167 3.06 2.83 -7.94
CA VAL A 167 4.11 3.10 -8.92
C VAL A 167 4.54 4.56 -8.83
N ASP A 168 5.85 4.78 -8.74
CA ASP A 168 6.48 6.09 -8.80
C ASP A 168 6.33 6.72 -10.21
N ALA A 169 5.39 7.67 -10.35
CA ALA A 169 5.23 8.45 -11.57
C ALA A 169 6.30 9.55 -11.67
N LYS A 170 7.53 9.12 -11.89
CA LYS A 170 8.74 9.95 -11.96
C LYS A 170 8.87 10.75 -13.25
N ASN A 171 9.65 11.83 -13.17
CA ASN A 171 10.05 12.70 -14.26
C ASN A 171 8.89 13.33 -15.05
N PHE A 172 7.85 13.79 -14.37
CA PHE A 172 6.81 14.56 -15.04
C PHE A 172 7.40 15.79 -15.75
N ASN A 173 6.99 15.99 -17.00
CA ASN A 173 7.48 17.10 -17.82
C ASN A 173 6.85 18.46 -17.46
N GLY A 174 5.88 18.48 -16.54
CA GLY A 174 5.17 19.68 -16.10
C GLY A 174 3.96 20.07 -16.95
N LYS A 175 3.64 19.31 -18.01
CA LYS A 175 2.54 19.58 -18.92
C LYS A 175 1.46 18.51 -18.80
N HIS A 176 0.40 18.84 -18.04
CA HIS A 176 -0.68 17.90 -17.73
C HIS A 176 -1.39 17.36 -18.98
N SER A 177 -1.42 18.11 -20.10
CA SER A 177 -2.03 17.64 -21.35
C SER A 177 -1.34 16.41 -21.94
N ASP A 178 -0.04 16.23 -21.68
CA ASP A 178 0.75 15.14 -22.24
C ASP A 178 0.58 13.84 -21.44
N LEU A 179 0.07 13.94 -20.20
CA LEU A 179 -0.19 12.78 -19.35
C LEU A 179 -1.20 11.83 -19.99
N LYS A 180 -0.92 10.53 -19.91
CA LYS A 180 -1.87 9.48 -20.28
C LYS A 180 -3.09 9.54 -19.36
N ASP A 181 -4.26 9.26 -19.92
CA ASP A 181 -5.48 9.04 -19.15
C ASP A 181 -5.60 7.55 -18.80
N TYR A 182 -5.21 7.18 -17.57
CA TYR A 182 -5.30 5.79 -17.10
C TYR A 182 -6.75 5.37 -16.88
N ASN A 183 -7.58 6.29 -16.40
CA ASN A 183 -9.02 6.11 -16.16
C ASN A 183 -9.80 5.79 -17.43
N ALA A 184 -9.29 6.19 -18.59
CA ALA A 184 -9.90 5.84 -19.88
C ALA A 184 -9.37 4.51 -20.47
N THR A 185 -8.08 4.19 -20.30
CA THR A 185 -7.39 3.26 -21.22
C THR A 185 -6.71 2.04 -20.61
N THR A 186 -6.47 1.98 -19.29
CA THR A 186 -5.52 1.00 -18.73
C THR A 186 -6.16 -0.13 -17.94
N ASN A 187 -7.23 0.14 -17.19
CA ASN A 187 -7.91 -0.85 -16.34
C ASN A 187 -6.97 -1.65 -15.41
N ALA A 188 -6.20 -0.94 -14.58
CA ALA A 188 -5.32 -1.52 -13.57
C ALA A 188 -5.81 -1.21 -12.13
N PRO A 189 -6.83 -1.93 -11.61
CA PRO A 189 -7.41 -1.66 -10.30
C PRO A 189 -6.48 -1.88 -9.11
N TYR A 190 -5.48 -2.75 -9.20
CA TYR A 190 -4.55 -2.96 -8.08
C TYR A 190 -3.42 -1.93 -8.04
N VAL A 191 -3.37 -1.00 -9.00
CA VAL A 191 -2.22 -0.11 -9.20
C VAL A 191 -2.62 1.35 -9.03
N THR A 192 -1.80 2.11 -8.31
CA THR A 192 -1.92 3.57 -8.19
C THR A 192 -0.66 4.24 -8.73
N ALA A 193 -0.82 5.15 -9.69
CA ALA A 193 0.26 6.03 -10.13
C ALA A 193 0.35 7.26 -9.20
N PHE A 194 1.43 7.36 -8.42
CA PHE A 194 1.65 8.50 -7.52
C PHE A 194 2.65 9.48 -8.11
N ILE A 195 2.25 10.74 -8.31
CA ILE A 195 3.04 11.79 -9.02
C ILE A 195 3.46 12.96 -8.10
N GLY A 196 3.11 12.90 -6.81
CA GLY A 196 3.53 13.90 -5.83
C GLY A 196 4.96 13.69 -5.36
N SER A 197 5.76 14.76 -5.30
CA SER A 197 7.13 14.76 -4.77
C SER A 197 7.29 15.74 -3.60
N VAL A 198 8.33 15.53 -2.81
CA VAL A 198 8.75 16.44 -1.73
C VAL A 198 10.06 17.10 -2.17
N GLY A 199 10.19 18.40 -1.91
CA GLY A 199 11.43 19.14 -2.19
C GLY A 199 11.81 19.25 -3.67
N GLY A 200 10.84 19.17 -4.59
CA GLY A 200 11.11 19.29 -6.03
C GLY A 200 11.79 18.07 -6.67
N SER A 201 11.81 16.93 -5.97
CA SER A 201 12.40 15.69 -6.47
C SER A 201 11.77 15.24 -7.79
N LYS A 202 12.58 14.62 -8.66
CA LYS A 202 12.12 13.97 -9.90
C LYS A 202 11.45 12.62 -9.65
N ASN A 203 11.55 12.08 -8.45
CA ASN A 203 10.84 10.90 -7.99
C ASN A 203 9.66 11.29 -7.11
N ALA A 204 8.60 10.50 -7.17
CA ALA A 204 7.46 10.66 -6.30
C ALA A 204 7.82 10.20 -4.87
N ALA A 205 7.17 10.81 -3.88
CA ALA A 205 7.32 10.45 -2.48
C ALA A 205 6.38 9.26 -2.13
N VAL A 206 6.58 8.13 -2.82
CA VAL A 206 5.74 6.94 -2.66
C VAL A 206 5.76 6.41 -1.24
N GLY A 207 6.84 6.65 -0.49
CA GLY A 207 6.94 6.27 0.91
C GLY A 207 5.91 6.96 1.81
N LEU A 208 5.62 8.25 1.58
CA LEU A 208 4.60 8.97 2.36
C LEU A 208 3.21 8.40 2.10
N TYR A 209 2.88 8.13 0.83
CA TYR A 209 1.59 7.57 0.46
C TYR A 209 1.41 6.16 1.03
N LEU A 210 2.45 5.32 0.92
CA LEU A 210 2.47 3.98 1.51
C LEU A 210 2.32 4.03 3.04
N GLY A 211 3.03 4.94 3.70
CA GLY A 211 2.96 5.12 5.15
C GLY A 211 1.56 5.51 5.63
N ARG A 212 0.87 6.39 4.89
CA ARG A 212 -0.53 6.76 5.19
C ARG A 212 -1.46 5.57 5.06
N LEU A 213 -1.32 4.77 4.01
CA LEU A 213 -2.14 3.59 3.78
C LEU A 213 -1.88 2.48 4.81
N ALA A 214 -0.64 2.33 5.27
CA ALA A 214 -0.29 1.37 6.31
C ALA A 214 -0.84 1.78 7.69
N LYS A 215 -0.84 3.08 8.00
CA LYS A 215 -1.36 3.63 9.26
C LYS A 215 -2.88 3.64 9.35
N ASP A 216 -3.55 3.95 8.24
CA ASP A 216 -5.00 4.08 8.22
C ASP A 216 -5.69 2.73 7.95
N PRO A 217 -6.83 2.44 8.61
CA PRO A 217 -7.63 1.26 8.34
C PRO A 217 -8.02 1.14 6.86
N VAL A 218 -8.21 -0.09 6.36
CA VAL A 218 -8.36 -0.37 4.92
C VAL A 218 -9.45 0.42 4.20
N GLN A 219 -10.53 0.79 4.90
CA GLN A 219 -11.68 1.52 4.38
C GLN A 219 -11.51 3.04 4.40
N ARG A 220 -10.43 3.55 5.00
CA ARG A 220 -10.22 4.98 5.15
C ARG A 220 -9.44 5.51 3.95
N ASN A 221 -10.02 6.52 3.32
CA ASN A 221 -9.37 7.24 2.25
C ASN A 221 -8.13 8.01 2.77
N PRO A 222 -6.94 7.87 2.16
CA PRO A 222 -5.74 8.63 2.54
C PRO A 222 -5.92 10.17 2.48
N ALA A 223 -6.86 10.68 1.69
CA ALA A 223 -7.21 12.10 1.65
C ALA A 223 -8.14 12.57 2.79
N HIS A 224 -8.45 11.70 3.76
CA HIS A 224 -9.32 12.03 4.87
C HIS A 224 -8.72 13.13 5.77
N VAL A 225 -9.26 14.35 5.63
CA VAL A 225 -8.75 15.59 6.26
C VAL A 225 -8.60 15.49 7.78
N LYS A 226 -9.50 14.78 8.45
CA LYS A 226 -9.48 14.65 9.92
C LYS A 226 -8.34 13.73 10.40
N THR A 227 -7.73 12.94 9.53
CA THR A 227 -6.48 12.22 9.87
C THR A 227 -5.28 13.18 9.98
N GLY A 228 -5.45 14.47 9.65
CA GLY A 228 -4.41 15.49 9.78
C GLY A 228 -3.61 15.71 8.49
N SER A 229 -2.89 16.82 8.45
CA SER A 229 -1.99 17.15 7.34
C SER A 229 -0.75 16.27 7.35
N LEU A 230 -0.05 16.25 6.23
CA LEU A 230 1.24 15.59 6.07
C LEU A 230 2.34 16.42 6.73
N ALA A 231 3.27 15.73 7.40
CA ALA A 231 4.46 16.35 8.01
C ALA A 231 5.54 16.63 6.96
N ILE A 232 5.22 17.48 5.97
CA ILE A 232 6.12 17.91 4.90
C ILE A 232 6.13 19.44 4.78
N GLU A 233 7.30 20.00 4.49
CA GLU A 233 7.46 21.45 4.36
C GLU A 233 7.07 21.97 2.97
N GLY A 234 7.21 21.15 1.93
CA GLY A 234 6.88 21.53 0.56
C GLY A 234 6.45 20.34 -0.28
N ALA A 235 5.29 20.50 -0.95
CA ALA A 235 4.77 19.53 -1.90
C ALA A 235 4.89 20.07 -3.33
N SER A 236 5.43 19.25 -4.21
CA SER A 236 5.58 19.52 -5.64
C SER A 236 5.10 18.31 -6.45
N PHE A 237 5.03 18.46 -7.77
CA PHE A 237 4.98 17.30 -8.66
C PHE A 237 6.40 16.78 -8.94
N THR A 238 6.51 15.58 -9.54
CA THR A 238 7.81 15.04 -10.02
C THR A 238 8.47 15.87 -11.14
N SER A 239 7.83 16.95 -11.58
CA SER A 239 8.43 17.99 -12.42
C SER A 239 9.24 19.03 -11.63
N GLY A 240 8.92 19.21 -10.34
CA GLY A 240 9.38 20.30 -9.48
C GLY A 240 8.35 21.42 -9.31
N LEU A 241 7.22 21.39 -10.04
CA LEU A 241 6.17 22.41 -9.91
C LEU A 241 5.51 22.35 -8.53
N PRO A 242 5.44 23.47 -7.78
CA PRO A 242 4.76 23.49 -6.49
C PRO A 242 3.26 23.22 -6.60
N ILE A 243 2.73 22.38 -5.71
CA ILE A 243 1.31 22.00 -5.71
C ILE A 243 0.42 23.20 -5.40
N ALA A 244 0.85 24.06 -4.47
CA ALA A 244 0.09 25.23 -4.05
C ALA A 244 -0.07 26.30 -5.16
N GLU A 245 0.81 26.27 -6.18
CA GLU A 245 0.83 27.23 -7.28
C GLU A 245 0.23 26.67 -8.57
N THR A 246 -0.26 25.43 -8.53
CA THR A 246 -0.79 24.74 -9.72
C THR A 246 -2.31 24.88 -9.79
N ASP A 247 -2.82 25.33 -10.94
CA ASP A 247 -4.25 25.51 -11.22
C ASP A 247 -4.91 24.33 -11.96
N PHE A 248 -4.13 23.38 -12.46
CA PHE A 248 -4.61 22.22 -13.21
C PHE A 248 -4.65 20.90 -12.41
N LEU A 249 -4.80 20.98 -11.08
CA LEU A 249 -4.87 19.79 -10.20
C LEU A 249 -6.00 18.83 -10.61
N ASP A 250 -7.18 19.36 -10.95
CA ASP A 250 -8.33 18.55 -11.37
C ASP A 250 -8.06 17.81 -12.69
N ALA A 251 -7.30 18.42 -13.61
CA ALA A 251 -6.95 17.79 -14.88
C ALA A 251 -6.00 16.60 -14.70
N ILE A 252 -5.14 16.63 -13.68
CA ILE A 252 -4.28 15.50 -13.31
C ILE A 252 -5.09 14.43 -12.58
N HIS A 253 -5.94 14.83 -11.64
CA HIS A 253 -6.82 13.92 -10.90
C HIS A 253 -7.74 13.12 -11.84
N ASN A 254 -8.35 13.77 -12.83
CA ASN A 254 -9.27 13.09 -13.75
C ASN A 254 -8.59 12.01 -14.61
N LYS A 255 -7.25 12.01 -14.70
CA LYS A 255 -6.45 11.04 -15.46
C LYS A 255 -6.01 9.81 -14.66
N GLY A 256 -6.35 9.70 -13.37
CA GLY A 256 -6.03 8.52 -12.55
C GLY A 256 -4.71 8.61 -11.78
N PHE A 257 -4.23 9.83 -11.50
CA PHE A 257 -3.01 10.08 -10.71
C PHE A 257 -3.32 10.52 -9.28
N ALA A 258 -2.72 9.85 -8.30
CA ALA A 258 -2.69 10.33 -6.91
C ALA A 258 -1.52 11.31 -6.69
N PHE A 259 -1.75 12.38 -5.93
CA PHE A 259 -0.76 13.43 -5.67
C PHE A 259 -1.10 14.17 -4.36
N PHE A 260 -0.44 15.31 -4.09
CA PHE A 260 -0.74 16.15 -2.92
C PHE A 260 -1.69 17.30 -3.28
N ARG A 261 -2.41 17.85 -2.30
CA ARG A 261 -3.24 19.04 -2.48
C ARG A 261 -3.17 19.92 -1.24
N THR A 262 -3.56 21.18 -1.42
CA THR A 262 -3.94 22.05 -0.30
C THR A 262 -5.46 22.04 -0.14
N ILE A 263 -5.92 22.47 1.03
CA ILE A 263 -7.35 22.61 1.34
C ILE A 263 -7.54 24.02 1.89
N THR A 264 -8.42 24.79 1.23
CA THR A 264 -8.75 26.15 1.66
C THR A 264 -9.19 26.17 3.12
N GLY A 265 -8.55 27.00 3.95
CA GLY A 265 -8.84 27.09 5.38
C GLY A 265 -8.18 26.02 6.26
N LYS A 266 -7.31 25.18 5.71
CA LYS A 266 -6.48 24.22 6.46
C LYS A 266 -5.01 24.42 6.12
N ALA A 267 -4.16 24.42 7.14
CA ALA A 267 -2.71 24.51 6.96
C ALA A 267 -2.13 23.14 6.57
N GLY A 268 -1.05 23.17 5.79
CA GLY A 268 -0.32 21.98 5.37
C GLY A 268 -0.89 21.33 4.10
N TYR A 269 -0.31 20.18 3.77
CA TYR A 269 -0.63 19.41 2.57
C TYR A 269 -1.40 18.14 2.93
N TYR A 270 -2.25 17.70 2.02
CA TYR A 270 -3.07 16.49 2.11
C TYR A 270 -2.88 15.67 0.84
N PHE A 271 -3.28 14.40 0.85
CA PHE A 271 -3.38 13.65 -0.41
C PHE A 271 -4.58 14.13 -1.23
N SER A 272 -4.48 14.01 -2.56
CA SER A 272 -5.53 14.42 -3.48
C SER A 272 -6.74 13.52 -3.37
N ASP A 273 -6.51 12.20 -3.49
CA ASP A 273 -7.50 11.13 -3.32
C ASP A 273 -6.82 9.74 -3.29
N ALA A 274 -7.62 8.70 -3.39
CA ALA A 274 -7.30 7.28 -3.30
C ALA A 274 -7.40 6.55 -4.65
N GLN A 275 -7.18 7.24 -5.77
CA GLN A 275 -7.46 6.69 -7.10
C GLN A 275 -6.49 5.57 -7.52
N THR A 276 -7.00 4.62 -8.30
CA THR A 276 -6.22 3.59 -8.99
C THR A 276 -6.21 3.87 -10.48
N CYS A 277 -5.41 3.13 -11.24
CA CYS A 277 -5.36 3.19 -12.69
C CYS A 277 -6.51 2.36 -13.34
N ALA A 278 -7.60 2.11 -12.62
CA ALA A 278 -8.79 1.43 -13.13
C ALA A 278 -9.64 2.36 -14.00
N GLN A 279 -10.53 1.78 -14.81
CA GLN A 279 -11.48 2.59 -15.56
C GLN A 279 -12.56 3.18 -14.66
N THR A 280 -13.15 4.32 -15.04
CA THR A 280 -14.18 4.98 -14.22
C THR A 280 -15.50 4.20 -14.11
N ASN A 281 -15.72 3.21 -14.99
CA ASN A 281 -16.90 2.36 -15.00
C ASN A 281 -16.81 1.14 -14.07
N THR A 282 -15.72 1.00 -13.30
CA THR A 282 -15.57 -0.03 -12.27
C THR A 282 -15.53 0.58 -10.87
N ASP A 283 -16.13 -0.13 -9.92
CA ASP A 283 -16.10 0.22 -8.49
C ASP A 283 -14.70 0.09 -7.89
N LEU A 284 -13.74 -0.50 -8.60
CA LEU A 284 -12.34 -0.67 -8.17
C LEU A 284 -11.43 0.49 -8.58
N ASN A 285 -12.01 1.67 -8.84
CA ASN A 285 -11.28 2.91 -9.17
C ASN A 285 -10.62 3.59 -7.96
N SER A 286 -10.76 3.00 -6.76
CA SER A 286 -10.15 3.48 -5.53
C SER A 286 -9.38 2.38 -4.81
N ILE A 287 -8.16 2.67 -4.38
CA ILE A 287 -7.29 1.76 -3.64
C ILE A 287 -7.95 1.35 -2.32
N THR A 288 -8.75 2.23 -1.73
CA THR A 288 -9.52 1.95 -0.52
C THR A 288 -10.55 0.85 -0.76
N LEU A 289 -11.28 0.91 -1.88
CA LEU A 289 -12.28 -0.09 -2.25
C LEU A 289 -11.63 -1.43 -2.60
N VAL A 290 -10.50 -1.39 -3.29
CA VAL A 290 -9.67 -2.57 -3.60
C VAL A 290 -9.18 -3.23 -2.32
N ARG A 291 -8.70 -2.47 -1.34
CA ARG A 291 -8.27 -3.01 -0.04
C ARG A 291 -9.43 -3.62 0.75
N VAL A 292 -10.61 -2.99 0.73
CA VAL A 292 -11.80 -3.52 1.40
C VAL A 292 -12.24 -4.86 0.80
N ILE A 293 -12.34 -4.96 -0.54
CA ILE A 293 -12.80 -6.20 -1.18
C ILE A 293 -11.78 -7.34 -1.04
N THR A 294 -10.50 -7.04 -1.16
CA THR A 294 -9.42 -8.05 -0.99
C THR A 294 -9.32 -8.54 0.45
N LYS A 295 -9.49 -7.64 1.44
CA LYS A 295 -9.59 -8.04 2.85
C LYS A 295 -10.84 -8.89 3.10
N ALA A 296 -12.01 -8.49 2.60
CA ALA A 296 -13.25 -9.28 2.73
C ALA A 296 -13.09 -10.69 2.16
N ARG A 297 -12.46 -10.79 0.98
CA ARG A 297 -12.16 -12.07 0.31
C ARG A 297 -11.23 -12.95 1.15
N LEU A 298 -10.17 -12.38 1.72
CA LEU A 298 -9.25 -13.11 2.60
C LEU A 298 -9.95 -13.60 3.88
N LEU A 299 -10.77 -12.76 4.50
CA LEU A 299 -11.53 -13.12 5.71
C LEU A 299 -12.53 -14.25 5.43
N ALA A 300 -13.26 -14.18 4.32
CA ALA A 300 -14.16 -15.24 3.91
C ALA A 300 -13.42 -16.56 3.66
N TYR A 301 -12.23 -16.51 3.02
CA TYR A 301 -11.38 -17.68 2.83
C TYR A 301 -10.91 -18.28 4.17
N LYS A 302 -10.44 -17.45 5.11
CA LYS A 302 -10.01 -17.89 6.45
C LYS A 302 -11.11 -18.61 7.23
N VAL A 303 -12.38 -18.21 7.04
CA VAL A 303 -13.52 -18.91 7.66
C VAL A 303 -13.81 -20.23 6.95
N PHE A 304 -13.88 -20.24 5.61
CA PHE A 304 -14.25 -21.45 4.86
C PHE A 304 -13.18 -22.53 4.84
N VAL A 305 -11.90 -22.17 4.94
CA VAL A 305 -10.80 -23.15 4.90
C VAL A 305 -10.86 -24.11 6.08
N GLU A 306 -11.45 -23.70 7.21
CA GLU A 306 -11.67 -24.55 8.39
C GLU A 306 -12.71 -25.66 8.14
N GLU A 307 -13.59 -25.49 7.15
CA GLU A 307 -14.67 -26.44 6.84
C GLU A 307 -14.23 -27.49 5.78
N ILE A 308 -12.99 -27.41 5.30
CA ILE A 308 -12.45 -28.36 4.31
C ILE A 308 -12.23 -29.72 4.98
N LEU A 309 -12.74 -30.78 4.33
CA LEU A 309 -12.73 -32.17 4.81
C LEU A 309 -13.60 -32.45 6.04
N GLU A 310 -14.49 -31.53 6.39
CA GLU A 310 -15.49 -31.75 7.44
C GLU A 310 -16.59 -32.73 6.95
N GLU A 311 -17.12 -33.54 7.87
CA GLU A 311 -18.24 -34.44 7.58
C GLU A 311 -19.57 -33.68 7.63
N ILE A 312 -20.11 -33.38 6.45
CA ILE A 312 -21.33 -32.57 6.34
C ILE A 312 -22.55 -33.46 6.07
N PRO A 313 -23.60 -33.43 6.91
CA PRO A 313 -24.82 -34.16 6.63
C PRO A 313 -25.50 -33.59 5.38
N VAL A 314 -25.86 -34.46 4.44
CA VAL A 314 -26.63 -34.10 3.23
C VAL A 314 -28.10 -34.46 3.41
N ASN A 315 -28.99 -33.67 2.80
CA ASN A 315 -30.40 -34.01 2.75
C ASN A 315 -30.66 -35.17 1.75
N GLU A 316 -31.91 -35.66 1.71
CA GLU A 316 -32.33 -36.76 0.81
C GLU A 316 -32.07 -36.47 -0.68
N ASN A 317 -31.93 -35.19 -1.05
CA ASN A 317 -31.64 -34.73 -2.41
C ASN A 317 -30.14 -34.53 -2.68
N GLY A 318 -29.26 -34.87 -1.73
CA GLY A 318 -27.81 -34.66 -1.85
C GLY A 318 -27.38 -33.20 -1.72
N GLN A 319 -28.24 -32.32 -1.18
CA GLN A 319 -27.95 -30.90 -0.98
C GLN A 319 -27.57 -30.62 0.47
N LEU A 320 -26.82 -29.53 0.66
CA LEU A 320 -26.50 -29.00 1.99
C LEU A 320 -27.77 -28.53 2.72
N PRO A 321 -27.93 -28.86 4.02
CA PRO A 321 -29.01 -28.35 4.84
C PRO A 321 -28.98 -26.82 4.92
N GLN A 322 -30.14 -26.18 4.75
CA GLN A 322 -30.26 -24.71 4.75
C GLN A 322 -29.75 -24.09 6.07
N VAL A 323 -29.92 -24.77 7.20
CA VAL A 323 -29.44 -24.31 8.51
C VAL A 323 -27.91 -24.20 8.53
N LEU A 324 -27.20 -25.14 7.91
CA LEU A 324 -25.74 -25.13 7.86
C LEU A 324 -25.24 -23.99 6.96
N VAL A 325 -25.85 -23.80 5.80
CA VAL A 325 -25.53 -22.68 4.90
C VAL A 325 -25.71 -21.34 5.62
N LYS A 326 -26.80 -21.18 6.38
CA LYS A 326 -27.03 -19.98 7.20
C LYS A 326 -26.03 -19.82 8.34
N ALA A 327 -25.56 -20.91 8.93
CA ALA A 327 -24.52 -20.85 9.95
C ALA A 327 -23.19 -20.36 9.37
N TRP A 328 -22.78 -20.84 8.20
CA TRP A 328 -21.56 -20.36 7.52
C TRP A 328 -21.66 -18.91 7.07
N GLU A 329 -22.81 -18.50 6.52
CA GLU A 329 -23.10 -17.10 6.18
C GLU A 329 -22.88 -16.20 7.41
N ALA A 330 -23.47 -16.57 8.55
CA ALA A 330 -23.32 -15.82 9.80
C ALA A 330 -21.87 -15.77 10.31
N LYS A 331 -21.08 -16.86 10.17
CA LYS A 331 -19.66 -16.87 10.53
C LYS A 331 -18.87 -15.85 9.71
N ILE A 332 -19.13 -15.76 8.41
CA ILE A 332 -18.43 -14.83 7.51
C ILE A 332 -18.83 -13.39 7.80
N GLU A 333 -20.13 -13.11 7.95
CA GLU A 333 -20.61 -11.78 8.30
C GLU A 333 -20.00 -11.30 9.62
N THR A 334 -19.91 -12.20 10.62
CA THR A 334 -19.27 -11.92 11.90
C THR A 334 -17.77 -11.62 11.72
N ALA A 335 -17.04 -12.44 10.97
CA ALA A 335 -15.61 -12.23 10.73
C ALA A 335 -15.34 -10.89 10.01
N ILE A 336 -16.13 -10.58 8.98
CA ILE A 336 -16.03 -9.30 8.25
C ILE A 336 -16.35 -8.13 9.19
N THR A 337 -17.44 -8.19 9.93
CA THR A 337 -17.87 -7.11 10.83
C THR A 337 -16.85 -6.81 11.91
N GLN A 338 -16.24 -7.86 12.47
CA GLN A 338 -15.25 -7.72 13.54
C GLN A 338 -13.90 -7.22 13.02
N GLN A 339 -13.47 -7.68 11.85
CA GLN A 339 -12.08 -7.45 11.41
C GLN A 339 -11.93 -6.33 10.40
N MET A 340 -13.00 -5.87 9.70
CA MET A 340 -12.85 -4.89 8.62
C MET A 340 -12.26 -3.55 9.08
N ILE A 341 -12.68 -3.05 10.26
CA ILE A 341 -12.31 -1.74 10.81
C ILE A 341 -11.24 -1.85 11.91
N ALA A 342 -10.93 -3.07 12.34
CA ALA A 342 -10.03 -3.36 13.46
C ALA A 342 -8.58 -2.97 13.20
#